data_AF-A0A351X975-F1
#
_entry.id   AF-A0A351X975-F1
#
_cell.length_a   1.000
_cell.length_b   1.000
_cell.length_c   1.000
_cell.angle_alpha   90.00
_cell.angle_beta   90.00
_cell.angle_gamma   90.00
#
_symmetry.space_group_name_H-M   'P 1'
#
loop_
_entity.id
_entity.type
_entity.pdbx_description
1 polymer ?
#
loop_
_entity_poly.entity_id
_entity_poly.type
_entity_poly.pdbx_seq_one_letter_code
_entity_poly.pdbx_strand_id
1 'polypeptide(L)'
;YNMQLMKFFGEDGVAAYGTVMYVNFVFIAAFIGYSIGVAPVIGYNYGAKNYSESQNTFKKSMIIISIFSLFITVSSYFLAVPISKIYVGYDEDLYNLTVFAFRLFATSYLISGFNVFGSAFFTALNNGPVSATISFLRTLVFQIACIFVLPAIFSSSAIWLSVTVAETLTLAVTVFMLITQN
;
A
#
# COMPACT_ATOMS: atom_id res chain seq x y z
N TYR A 1 -5.91 -11.11 8.98
CA TYR A 1 -7.16 -10.51 8.50
C TYR A 1 -8.37 -11.39 8.73
N ASN A 2 -8.54 -12.50 8.01
CA ASN A 2 -9.79 -13.29 8.04
C ASN A 2 -10.26 -13.69 9.44
N MET A 3 -9.39 -14.19 10.31
CA MET A 3 -9.76 -14.54 11.70
C MET A 3 -10.29 -13.36 12.53
N GLN A 4 -9.71 -12.16 12.36
CA GLN A 4 -10.18 -10.98 13.09
C GLN A 4 -11.45 -10.40 12.50
N LEU A 5 -11.53 -10.31 11.17
CA LEU A 5 -12.74 -9.84 10.50
C LEU A 5 -13.94 -10.74 10.84
N MET A 6 -13.74 -12.06 10.85
CA MET A 6 -14.77 -13.02 11.24
C MET A 6 -15.18 -12.87 12.72
N LYS A 7 -14.24 -12.49 13.60
CA LYS A 7 -14.53 -12.24 15.02
C LYS A 7 -15.33 -10.96 15.27
N PHE A 8 -15.11 -9.91 14.47
CA PHE A 8 -15.71 -8.59 14.71
C PHE A 8 -16.90 -8.25 13.80
N PHE A 9 -16.93 -8.81 12.59
CA PHE A 9 -17.89 -8.48 11.53
C PHE A 9 -18.51 -9.74 10.88
N GLY A 10 -18.24 -10.95 11.40
CA GLY A 10 -18.82 -12.18 10.87
C GLY A 10 -18.39 -12.50 9.42
N GLU A 11 -19.22 -13.26 8.72
CA GLU A 11 -18.99 -13.65 7.32
C GLU A 11 -19.01 -12.43 6.39
N ASP A 12 -19.85 -11.45 6.69
CA ASP A 12 -20.00 -10.19 5.93
C ASP A 12 -18.69 -9.39 5.86
N GLY A 13 -17.98 -9.26 6.99
CA GLY A 13 -16.69 -8.58 7.01
C GLY A 13 -15.61 -9.28 6.18
N VAL A 14 -15.65 -10.61 6.09
CA VAL A 14 -14.71 -11.39 5.29
C VAL A 14 -15.06 -11.25 3.80
N ALA A 15 -16.34 -11.28 3.44
CA ALA A 15 -16.80 -11.05 2.08
C ALA A 15 -16.43 -9.65 1.57
N ALA A 16 -16.70 -8.61 2.37
CA ALA A 16 -16.32 -7.23 2.08
C ALA A 16 -14.79 -7.08 1.85
N TYR A 17 -13.99 -7.67 2.75
CA TYR A 17 -12.53 -7.63 2.64
C TYR A 17 -12.04 -8.35 1.37
N GLY A 18 -12.67 -9.46 0.99
CA GLY A 18 -12.37 -10.17 -0.26
C GLY A 18 -12.53 -9.25 -1.48
N THR A 19 -13.65 -8.54 -1.59
CA THR A 19 -13.88 -7.57 -2.68
C THR A 19 -12.84 -6.45 -2.67
N VAL A 20 -12.52 -5.90 -1.50
CA VAL A 20 -11.48 -4.86 -1.35
C VAL A 20 -10.12 -5.37 -1.85
N MET A 21 -9.74 -6.60 -1.48
CA MET A 21 -8.47 -7.21 -1.87
C MET A 21 -8.34 -7.41 -3.38
N TYR A 22 -9.40 -7.83 -4.08
CA TYR A 22 -9.35 -7.99 -5.54
C TYR A 22 -8.99 -6.69 -6.24
N VAL A 23 -9.62 -5.59 -5.82
CA VAL A 23 -9.36 -4.28 -6.39
C VAL A 23 -7.99 -3.75 -5.98
N ASN A 24 -7.61 -3.98 -4.72
CA ASN A 24 -6.29 -3.65 -4.20
C ASN A 24 -5.17 -4.29 -5.03
N PHE A 25 -5.34 -5.55 -5.42
CA PHE A 25 -4.35 -6.25 -6.24
C PHE A 25 -4.12 -5.57 -7.60
N VAL A 26 -5.18 -5.09 -8.25
CA VAL A 26 -5.08 -4.37 -9.53
C VAL A 26 -4.27 -3.07 -9.38
N PHE A 27 -4.53 -2.31 -8.31
CA PHE A 27 -3.82 -1.06 -8.07
C PHE A 27 -2.36 -1.28 -7.66
N ILE A 28 -2.10 -2.23 -6.76
CA ILE A 28 -0.74 -2.59 -6.38
C ILE A 28 0.06 -3.12 -7.57
N ALA A 29 -0.55 -3.91 -8.46
CA ALA A 29 0.10 -4.41 -9.66
C ALA A 29 0.59 -3.27 -10.56
N ALA A 30 -0.15 -2.15 -10.67
CA ALA A 30 0.29 -0.99 -11.42
C ALA A 30 1.56 -0.33 -10.80
N PHE A 31 1.61 -0.20 -9.48
CA PHE A 31 2.81 0.31 -8.78
C PHE A 31 4.01 -0.62 -8.92
N ILE A 32 3.78 -1.94 -8.81
CA ILE A 32 4.83 -2.94 -9.00
C ILE A 32 5.35 -2.87 -10.45
N GLY A 33 4.46 -2.79 -11.44
CA GLY A 33 4.83 -2.66 -12.85
C GLY A 33 5.72 -1.46 -13.13
N TYR A 34 5.35 -0.28 -12.58
CA TYR A 34 6.20 0.92 -12.67
C TYR A 34 7.57 0.70 -12.02
N SER A 35 7.57 0.11 -10.82
CA SER A 35 8.78 -0.09 -10.02
C SER A 35 9.77 -1.06 -10.69
N ILE A 36 9.26 -2.15 -11.28
CA ILE A 36 10.06 -3.11 -12.05
C ILE A 36 10.62 -2.44 -13.32
N GLY A 37 9.84 -1.58 -13.99
CA GLY A 37 10.29 -0.87 -15.20
C GLY A 37 11.41 0.15 -14.94
N VAL A 38 11.36 0.83 -13.79
CA VAL A 38 12.37 1.82 -13.40
C VAL A 38 13.61 1.21 -12.74
N ALA A 39 13.49 0.06 -12.08
CA ALA A 39 14.62 -0.64 -11.43
C ALA A 39 15.87 -0.82 -12.32
N PRO A 40 15.80 -1.30 -13.59
CA PRO A 40 16.98 -1.44 -14.44
C PRO A 40 17.61 -0.10 -14.83
N VAL A 41 16.80 0.96 -15.00
CA VAL A 41 17.30 2.31 -15.31
C VAL A 41 18.12 2.87 -14.15
N ILE A 42 17.65 2.68 -12.91
CA ILE A 42 18.39 3.07 -11.71
C ILE A 42 19.65 2.21 -11.57
N GLY A 43 19.53 0.89 -11.71
CA GLY A 43 20.65 -0.04 -11.56
C GLY A 43 21.77 0.22 -12.56
N TYR A 44 21.44 0.55 -13.81
CA TYR A 44 22.41 0.92 -14.84
C TYR A 44 23.18 2.20 -14.48
N ASN A 45 22.46 3.27 -14.11
CA ASN A 45 23.08 4.56 -13.74
C ASN A 45 23.94 4.43 -12.47
N TYR A 46 23.47 3.63 -11.50
CA TYR A 46 24.22 3.34 -10.28
C TYR A 46 25.50 2.55 -10.56
N GLY A 47 25.43 1.51 -11.41
CA GLY A 47 26.59 0.73 -11.84
C GLY A 47 27.62 1.56 -12.63
N ALA A 48 27.16 2.54 -13.40
CA ALA A 48 28.01 3.50 -14.11
C ALA A 48 28.63 4.60 -13.22
N LYS A 49 28.40 4.55 -11.89
CA LYS A 49 28.80 5.58 -10.91
C LYS A 49 28.23 6.98 -11.20
N ASN A 50 27.15 7.06 -11.98
CA ASN A 50 26.48 8.31 -12.31
C ASN A 50 25.40 8.63 -11.25
N TYR A 51 25.88 8.92 -10.03
CA TYR A 51 24.99 9.15 -8.87
C TYR A 51 24.06 10.35 -9.07
N SER A 52 24.48 11.37 -9.82
CA SER A 52 23.64 12.52 -10.16
C SER A 52 22.41 12.13 -10.97
N GLU A 53 22.57 11.26 -11.98
CA GLU A 53 21.43 10.80 -12.79
C GLU A 53 20.56 9.78 -12.04
N SER A 54 21.15 8.99 -11.14
CA SER A 54 20.39 8.11 -10.25
C SER A 54 19.47 8.91 -9.32
N GLN A 55 19.98 9.98 -8.69
CA GLN A 55 19.17 10.88 -7.86
C GLN A 55 18.14 11.67 -8.67
N ASN A 56 18.47 12.09 -9.90
CA ASN A 56 17.52 12.76 -10.79
C ASN A 56 16.36 11.84 -11.17
N THR A 57 16.67 10.58 -11.50
CA THR A 57 15.68 9.53 -11.78
C THR A 57 14.80 9.28 -10.56
N PHE A 58 15.38 9.16 -9.37
CA PHE A 58 14.63 9.02 -8.12
C PHE A 58 13.64 10.18 -7.90
N LYS A 59 14.07 11.44 -8.04
CA LYS A 59 13.21 12.61 -7.88
C LYS A 59 12.06 12.62 -8.89
N LYS A 60 12.35 12.31 -10.16
CA LYS A 60 11.32 12.22 -11.22
C LYS A 60 10.33 11.09 -10.94
N SER A 61 10.82 9.92 -10.55
CA SER A 61 9.98 8.78 -10.19
C SER A 61 9.10 9.09 -8.99
N MET A 62 9.63 9.78 -7.97
CA MET A 62 8.85 10.18 -6.80
C MET A 62 7.70 11.13 -7.17
N ILE A 63 7.91 12.06 -8.10
CA ILE A 63 6.84 12.93 -8.63
C ILE A 63 5.80 12.09 -9.39
N ILE A 64 6.25 11.21 -10.28
CA ILE A 64 5.34 10.34 -11.07
C ILE A 64 4.49 9.47 -10.14
N ILE A 65 5.12 8.85 -9.14
CA ILE A 65 4.42 8.01 -8.16
C ILE A 65 3.46 8.85 -7.31
N SER A 66 3.83 10.08 -6.93
CA SER A 66 2.92 10.96 -6.20
C SER A 66 1.65 11.25 -7.00
N ILE A 67 1.81 11.62 -8.27
CA ILE A 67 0.69 11.90 -9.18
C ILE A 67 -0.14 10.64 -9.41
N PHE A 68 0.52 9.50 -9.65
CA PHE A 68 -0.14 8.23 -9.91
C PHE A 68 -0.89 7.70 -8.68
N SER A 69 -0.31 7.87 -7.48
CA SER A 69 -0.94 7.49 -6.22
C SER A 69 -2.14 8.37 -5.90
N LEU A 70 -2.06 9.67 -6.18
CA LEU A 70 -3.20 10.58 -6.07
C LEU A 70 -4.32 10.15 -7.03
N PHE A 71 -3.97 9.88 -8.29
CA PHE A 71 -4.93 9.41 -9.30
C PHE A 71 -5.61 8.10 -8.88
N ILE A 72 -4.84 7.09 -8.47
CA ILE A 72 -5.37 5.81 -7.97
C ILE A 72 -6.26 6.01 -6.74
N THR A 73 -5.86 6.86 -5.80
CA THR A 73 -6.64 7.12 -4.58
C THR A 73 -7.99 7.73 -4.93
N VAL A 74 -8.00 8.75 -5.79
CA VAL A 74 -9.23 9.41 -6.25
C VAL A 74 -10.10 8.45 -7.05
N SER A 75 -9.53 7.74 -8.02
CA SER A 75 -10.23 6.72 -8.80
C SER A 75 -10.83 5.64 -7.90
N SER A 76 -10.07 5.12 -6.93
CA SER A 76 -10.55 4.11 -5.98
C SER A 76 -11.66 4.64 -5.08
N TYR A 77 -11.63 5.92 -4.69
CA TYR A 77 -12.68 6.52 -3.89
C TYR A 77 -14.01 6.60 -4.66
N PHE A 78 -13.97 6.95 -5.95
CA PHE A 78 -15.15 6.96 -6.81
C PHE A 78 -15.60 5.55 -7.22
N LEU A 79 -14.66 4.63 -7.47
CA LEU A 79 -14.95 3.23 -7.81
C LEU A 79 -15.49 2.42 -6.62
N ALA A 80 -15.27 2.85 -5.38
CA ALA A 80 -15.76 2.18 -4.18
C ALA A 80 -17.28 1.90 -4.25
N VAL A 81 -18.06 2.88 -4.73
CA VAL A 81 -19.53 2.79 -4.85
C VAL A 81 -19.97 1.76 -5.89
N PRO A 82 -19.59 1.87 -7.19
CA PRO A 82 -20.01 0.92 -8.21
C PRO A 82 -19.46 -0.49 -7.96
N ILE A 83 -18.24 -0.63 -7.43
CA ILE A 83 -17.67 -1.96 -7.13
C ILE A 83 -18.43 -2.62 -5.98
N SER A 84 -18.71 -1.89 -4.90
CA SER A 84 -19.49 -2.44 -3.79
C SER A 84 -20.90 -2.82 -4.27
N LYS A 85 -21.50 -2.02 -5.16
CA LYS A 85 -22.82 -2.34 -5.72
C LYS A 85 -22.83 -3.60 -6.59
N ILE A 86 -21.76 -3.85 -7.35
CA ILE A 86 -21.64 -5.07 -8.19
C ILE A 86 -21.44 -6.32 -7.34
N TYR A 87 -20.59 -6.24 -6.31
CA TYR A 87 -20.21 -7.42 -5.52
C TYR A 87 -21.19 -7.75 -4.40
N VAL A 88 -21.75 -6.74 -3.74
CA VAL A 88 -22.55 -6.88 -2.51
C VAL A 88 -23.81 -6.04 -2.52
N GLY A 89 -24.28 -5.59 -3.68
CA GLY A 89 -25.51 -4.79 -3.80
C GLY A 89 -26.81 -5.52 -3.45
N TYR A 90 -26.74 -6.79 -3.05
CA TYR A 90 -27.89 -7.59 -2.60
C TYR A 90 -28.24 -7.37 -1.12
N ASP A 91 -27.32 -6.82 -0.33
CA ASP A 91 -27.47 -6.58 1.11
C ASP A 91 -27.02 -5.14 1.45
N GLU A 92 -27.92 -4.31 1.98
CA GLU A 92 -27.65 -2.90 2.28
C GLU A 92 -26.62 -2.70 3.39
N ASP A 93 -26.59 -3.57 4.40
CA ASP A 93 -25.67 -3.46 5.53
C ASP A 93 -24.25 -3.84 5.08
N LEU A 94 -24.13 -4.94 4.32
CA LEU A 94 -22.85 -5.36 3.73
C LEU A 94 -22.33 -4.35 2.70
N TYR A 95 -23.22 -3.76 1.90
CA TYR A 95 -22.87 -2.71 0.95
C TYR A 95 -22.29 -1.48 1.67
N ASN A 96 -22.95 -0.98 2.71
CA ASN A 96 -22.48 0.18 3.46
C ASN A 96 -21.12 -0.09 4.15
N LEU A 97 -20.97 -1.30 4.73
CA LEU A 97 -19.70 -1.74 5.30
C LEU A 97 -18.58 -1.77 4.26
N THR A 98 -18.85 -2.32 3.07
CA THR A 98 -17.87 -2.46 1.99
C THR A 98 -17.45 -1.11 1.43
N VAL A 99 -18.39 -0.18 1.24
CA VAL A 99 -18.08 1.20 0.81
C VAL A 99 -17.21 1.91 1.84
N PHE A 100 -17.54 1.78 3.13
CA PHE A 100 -16.76 2.38 4.22
C PHE A 100 -15.33 1.80 4.26
N ALA A 101 -15.21 0.48 4.19
CA ALA A 101 -13.94 -0.24 4.13
C ALA A 101 -13.08 0.22 2.94
N PHE A 102 -13.67 0.30 1.73
CA PHE A 102 -12.99 0.76 0.53
C PHE A 102 -12.47 2.19 0.65
N ARG A 103 -13.29 3.11 1.18
CA ARG A 103 -12.89 4.51 1.33
C ARG A 103 -11.72 4.66 2.30
N LEU A 104 -11.73 3.92 3.41
CA LEU A 104 -10.60 3.87 4.33
C LEU A 104 -9.36 3.29 3.65
N PHE A 105 -9.51 2.17 2.94
CA PHE A 105 -8.42 1.56 2.17
C PHE A 105 -7.85 2.49 1.10
N ALA A 106 -8.69 3.32 0.47
CA ALA A 106 -8.26 4.23 -0.58
C ALA A 106 -7.14 5.17 -0.10
N THR A 107 -7.19 5.61 1.16
CA THR A 107 -6.15 6.45 1.76
C THR A 107 -4.79 5.75 1.85
N SER A 108 -4.76 4.43 1.97
CA SER A 108 -3.52 3.67 2.01
C SER A 108 -2.76 3.71 0.67
N TYR A 109 -3.46 3.77 -0.47
CA TYR A 109 -2.83 3.82 -1.79
C TYR A 109 -1.93 5.03 -2.00
N LEU A 110 -2.25 6.14 -1.34
CA LEU A 110 -1.42 7.34 -1.36
C LEU A 110 -0.01 7.05 -0.85
N ILE A 111 0.11 6.15 0.13
CA ILE A 111 1.36 5.80 0.79
C ILE A 111 1.99 4.54 0.20
N SER A 112 1.17 3.54 -0.17
CA SER A 112 1.63 2.26 -0.71
C SER A 112 2.53 2.43 -1.93
N GLY A 113 2.23 3.40 -2.81
CA GLY A 113 3.06 3.70 -3.99
C GLY A 113 4.50 4.04 -3.63
N PHE A 114 4.72 4.85 -2.58
CA PHE A 114 6.05 5.21 -2.09
C PHE A 114 6.80 4.02 -1.48
N ASN A 115 6.11 3.17 -0.72
CA ASN A 115 6.73 2.01 -0.10
C ASN A 115 7.13 0.94 -1.13
N VAL A 116 6.26 0.67 -2.12
CA VAL A 116 6.56 -0.25 -3.23
C VAL A 116 7.79 0.25 -4.00
N PHE A 117 7.79 1.54 -4.36
CA PHE A 117 8.91 2.12 -5.07
C PHE A 117 10.20 2.19 -4.25
N GLY A 118 10.12 2.59 -2.98
CA GLY A 118 11.28 2.67 -2.09
C GLY A 118 11.97 1.31 -1.95
N SER A 119 11.20 0.24 -1.76
CA SER A 119 11.73 -1.13 -1.74
C SER A 119 12.39 -1.50 -3.07
N ALA A 120 11.74 -1.22 -4.21
CA ALA A 120 12.30 -1.49 -5.53
C ALA A 120 13.58 -0.67 -5.81
N PHE A 121 13.63 0.57 -5.35
CA PHE A 121 14.78 1.46 -5.47
C PHE A 121 16.00 0.90 -4.74
N PHE A 122 15.87 0.51 -3.47
CA PHE A 122 16.98 -0.13 -2.74
C PHE A 122 17.40 -1.46 -3.38
N THR A 123 16.46 -2.21 -3.94
CA THR A 123 16.77 -3.44 -4.70
C THR A 123 17.62 -3.12 -5.94
N ALA A 124 17.27 -2.06 -6.68
CA ALA A 124 18.01 -1.60 -7.85
C ALA A 124 19.42 -1.08 -7.52
N LEU A 125 19.62 -0.53 -6.32
CA LEU A 125 20.92 -0.10 -5.80
C LEU A 125 21.79 -1.27 -5.28
N ASN A 126 21.37 -2.52 -5.50
CA ASN A 126 22.01 -3.71 -4.96
C ASN A 126 22.01 -3.77 -3.41
N ASN A 127 21.09 -3.05 -2.76
CA ASN A 127 20.87 -3.09 -1.31
C ASN A 127 19.63 -3.94 -0.98
N GLY A 128 19.71 -5.22 -1.37
CA GLY A 128 18.68 -6.22 -1.10
C GLY A 128 18.27 -6.34 0.38
N PRO A 129 19.20 -6.29 1.37
CA PRO A 129 18.84 -6.38 2.78
C PRO A 129 17.90 -5.28 3.26
N VAL A 130 18.09 -4.05 2.80
CA VAL A 130 17.26 -2.90 3.21
C VAL A 130 15.89 -2.97 2.55
N SER A 131 15.84 -3.32 1.27
CA SER A 131 14.57 -3.59 0.58
C SER A 131 13.78 -4.71 1.26
N ALA A 132 14.46 -5.83 1.59
CA ALA A 132 13.85 -6.96 2.29
C ALA A 132 13.32 -6.54 3.66
N THR A 133 14.08 -5.73 4.41
CA THR A 133 13.66 -5.22 5.72
C THR A 133 12.42 -4.33 5.60
N ILE A 134 12.37 -3.41 4.64
CA ILE A 134 11.20 -2.54 4.40
C ILE A 134 9.98 -3.39 4.02
N SER A 135 10.13 -4.32 3.07
CA SER A 135 9.04 -5.21 2.65
C SER A 135 8.56 -6.14 3.77
N PHE A 136 9.47 -6.63 4.62
CA PHE A 136 9.16 -7.47 5.77
C PHE A 136 8.44 -6.70 6.87
N LEU A 137 8.93 -5.51 7.22
CA LEU A 137 8.28 -4.63 8.19
C LEU A 137 6.88 -4.24 7.73
N ARG A 138 6.73 -3.88 6.45
CA ARG A 138 5.44 -3.52 5.85
C ARG A 138 4.43 -4.65 5.94
N THR A 139 4.80 -5.81 5.41
CA THR A 139 3.84 -6.89 5.12
C THR A 139 3.57 -7.75 6.35
N LEU A 140 4.53 -7.85 7.26
CA LEU A 140 4.47 -8.78 8.39
C LEU A 140 4.41 -8.02 9.72
N VAL A 141 5.44 -7.25 10.07
CA VAL A 141 5.54 -6.68 11.42
C VAL A 141 4.48 -5.61 11.67
N PHE A 142 4.44 -4.56 10.86
CA PHE A 142 3.48 -3.47 11.03
C PHE A 142 2.07 -3.91 10.68
N GLN A 143 1.90 -4.75 9.67
CA GLN A 143 0.58 -5.28 9.34
C GLN A 143 -0.02 -6.07 10.50
N ILE A 144 0.70 -7.05 11.04
CA ILE A 144 0.22 -7.88 12.15
C ILE A 144 0.03 -7.01 13.40
N ALA A 145 0.98 -6.15 13.74
CA ALA A 145 0.85 -5.26 14.89
C ALA A 145 -0.39 -4.36 14.78
N CYS A 146 -0.61 -3.71 13.64
CA CYS A 146 -1.76 -2.82 13.44
C CYS A 146 -3.08 -3.60 13.50
N ILE A 147 -3.16 -4.76 12.84
CA ILE A 147 -4.32 -5.66 12.88
C ILE A 147 -4.70 -5.98 14.33
N PHE A 148 -3.75 -6.34 15.21
CA PHE A 148 -4.08 -6.70 16.59
C PHE A 148 -4.32 -5.50 17.51
N VAL A 149 -3.56 -4.43 17.34
CA VAL A 149 -3.54 -3.30 18.27
C VAL A 149 -4.67 -2.29 17.99
N LEU A 150 -4.95 -1.95 16.72
CA LEU A 150 -5.97 -0.94 16.40
C LEU A 150 -7.39 -1.30 16.87
N PRO A 151 -7.93 -2.49 16.56
CA PRO A 151 -9.26 -2.85 17.02
C PRO A 151 -9.36 -3.03 18.53
N ALA A 152 -8.24 -3.30 19.22
CA ALA A 152 -8.21 -3.41 20.67
C ALA A 152 -8.29 -2.04 21.37
N ILE A 153 -7.81 -0.97 20.73
CA ILE A 153 -7.74 0.38 21.34
C ILE A 153 -8.92 1.26 20.91
N PHE A 154 -9.34 1.19 19.64
CA PHE A 154 -10.36 2.10 19.11
C PHE A 154 -11.74 1.46 19.01
N SER A 155 -11.96 0.61 18.00
CA SER A 155 -13.22 -0.08 17.69
C SER A 155 -12.99 -1.06 16.55
N SER A 156 -13.94 -1.97 16.29
CA SER A 156 -13.87 -2.95 15.18
C SER A 156 -13.59 -2.29 13.82
N SER A 157 -14.11 -1.08 13.58
CA SER A 157 -13.89 -0.31 12.34
C SER A 157 -12.43 0.07 12.09
N ALA A 158 -11.59 0.06 13.12
CA ALA A 158 -10.16 0.39 13.02
C ALA A 158 -9.34 -0.69 12.31
N ILE A 159 -9.88 -1.89 12.10
CA ILE A 159 -9.24 -2.96 11.30
C ILE A 159 -8.96 -2.47 9.87
N TRP A 160 -9.86 -1.68 9.29
CA TRP A 160 -9.71 -1.13 7.94
C TRP A 160 -8.61 -0.06 7.86
N LEU A 161 -8.42 0.72 8.92
CA LEU A 161 -7.32 1.68 9.05
C LEU A 161 -5.97 1.03 9.32
N SER A 162 -5.95 -0.25 9.70
CA SER A 162 -4.70 -0.96 10.02
C SER A 162 -3.73 -0.97 8.84
N VAL A 163 -4.24 -1.02 7.61
CA VAL A 163 -3.40 -0.93 6.40
C VAL A 163 -2.79 0.46 6.26
N THR A 164 -3.60 1.51 6.37
CA THR A 164 -3.12 2.89 6.25
C THR A 164 -2.06 3.20 7.32
N VAL A 165 -2.28 2.77 8.56
CA VAL A 165 -1.30 2.98 9.64
C VAL A 165 -0.03 2.17 9.40
N ALA A 166 -0.14 0.90 9.00
CA ALA A 166 1.02 0.08 8.68
C ALA A 166 1.86 0.67 7.53
N GLU A 167 1.21 1.16 6.48
CA GLU A 167 1.86 1.84 5.36
C GLU A 167 2.53 3.14 5.81
N THR A 168 1.88 3.92 6.68
CA THR A 168 2.45 5.18 7.23
C THR A 168 3.71 4.90 8.06
N LEU A 169 3.68 3.90 8.94
CA LEU A 169 4.83 3.48 9.74
C LEU A 169 5.97 2.99 8.84
N THR A 170 5.62 2.20 7.81
CA THR A 170 6.60 1.73 6.82
C THR A 170 7.22 2.91 6.07
N LEU A 171 6.43 3.91 5.68
CA LEU A 171 6.93 5.10 5.00
C LEU A 171 7.94 5.84 5.86
N ALA A 172 7.67 6.00 7.15
CA ALA A 172 8.61 6.60 8.09
C ALA A 172 9.94 5.84 8.14
N VAL A 173 9.90 4.50 8.15
CA VAL A 173 11.11 3.65 8.08
C VAL A 173 11.83 3.79 6.74
N THR A 174 11.10 3.81 5.63
CA THR A 174 11.66 3.98 4.28
C THR A 174 12.38 5.34 4.17
N VAL A 175 11.77 6.42 4.66
CA VAL A 175 12.37 7.76 4.67
C VAL A 175 13.60 7.79 5.59
N PHE A 176 13.53 7.17 6.76
CA PHE A 176 14.67 7.07 7.67
C PHE A 176 15.86 6.34 7.02
N MET A 177 15.61 5.21 6.35
CA MET A 177 16.63 4.45 5.62
C MET A 177 17.20 5.24 4.44
N LEU A 178 16.37 6.01 3.73
CA LEU A 178 16.80 6.88 2.63
C LEU A 178 17.70 8.02 3.11
N ILE A 179 17.41 8.64 4.25
CA ILE A 179 18.24 9.71 4.83
C ILE A 179 19.56 9.16 5.36
N THR A 180 19.55 7.96 5.96
CA THR A 180 20.74 7.38 6.59
C THR A 180 21.75 6.85 5.56
N GLN A 181 21.31 6.53 4.34
CA GLN A 181 22.17 5.98 3.27
C GLN A 181 22.61 6.99 2.21
N ASN A 182 22.07 8.22 2.23
CA ASN A 182 22.54 9.35 1.42
C ASN A 182 23.61 10.13 2.19
#